data_AF-I1N962-F1
#
_entry.id   AF-I1N962-F1
#
_cell.length_a   1.000
_cell.length_b   1.000
_cell.length_c   1.000
_cell.angle_alpha   90.00
_cell.angle_beta   90.00
_cell.angle_gamma   90.00
#
_symmetry.space_group_name_H-M   'P 1'
#
loop_
_entity.id
_entity.type
_entity.pdbx_description
1 polymer ?
#
loop_
_entity_poly.entity_id
_entity_poly.type
_entity_poly.pdbx_seq_one_letter_code
_entity_poly.pdbx_strand_id
1 'polypeptide(L)'
;MDRFEHLGFLIQFGDKGSEGNSFSQCSPFFANSDPDMPAVPVPAAQVHDWLLQNVAAALEYISERTSSKENGPASASDQDVAMTDASTVSVKVSTGTRGASFIEGISKSSYAKHASDIKGSSVKVLNCHESAIYILAPLRYATVYGCSDATIVLGAVGKAVRVEHCERVHVIVAAKRICIANCRECVFFLGVNQQPLIVGDNHKLQVAPYNTFYAQLEEHMSEVGIVPTVNRWNEPLALGMVDPHDSLSHPAGVSDVQAESATLVDPDQFTNFVIPSWLVEESTGSTKDNPFTLPDAYMASQHKNHKNLEEIRQLLREASLEESRKRELSSALHVYFKDWLYASGNIRQLYCLQGD
;
A
#
# COMPACT_ATOMS: atom_id res chain seq x y z
N MET A 1 -10.23 19.97 22.09
CA MET A 1 -11.44 19.12 21.93
C MET A 1 -11.29 18.12 20.77
N ASP A 2 -10.39 18.36 19.82
CA ASP A 2 -10.18 17.55 18.59
C ASP A 2 -9.64 16.12 18.79
N ARG A 3 -9.25 15.72 20.01
CA ARG A 3 -8.71 14.37 20.28
C ARG A 3 -9.77 13.28 20.43
N PHE A 4 -11.05 13.64 20.64
CA PHE A 4 -12.12 12.69 20.93
C PHE A 4 -13.03 12.36 19.74
N GLU A 5 -12.90 13.06 18.60
CA GLU A 5 -13.73 12.79 17.41
C GLU A 5 -13.54 11.37 16.85
N HIS A 6 -12.40 10.74 17.13
CA HIS A 6 -12.07 9.41 16.66
C HIS A 6 -12.69 8.28 17.52
N LEU A 7 -13.15 8.57 18.74
CA LEU A 7 -13.76 7.56 19.61
C LEU A 7 -15.12 7.08 19.08
N GLY A 8 -15.83 7.93 18.33
CA GLY A 8 -17.11 7.57 17.70
C GLY A 8 -16.99 6.46 16.66
N PHE A 9 -15.78 6.16 16.15
CA PHE A 9 -15.55 5.03 15.25
C PHE A 9 -15.33 3.70 15.98
N LEU A 10 -14.93 3.74 17.26
CA LEU A 10 -14.65 2.57 18.09
C LEU A 10 -15.85 2.13 18.93
N ILE A 11 -16.76 3.06 19.25
CA ILE A 11 -17.90 2.80 20.13
C ILE A 11 -19.19 3.01 19.35
N GLN A 12 -19.85 1.90 18.97
CA GLN A 12 -21.17 1.93 18.36
C GLN A 12 -22.24 2.00 19.44
N PHE A 13 -23.06 3.04 19.41
CA PHE A 13 -24.25 3.16 20.26
C PHE A 13 -25.50 2.93 19.42
N GLY A 14 -26.26 1.88 19.75
CA GLY A 14 -27.60 1.64 19.19
C GLY A 14 -27.82 0.21 18.72
N ASP A 15 -29.03 -0.30 18.97
CA ASP A 15 -29.50 -1.53 18.34
C ASP A 15 -29.98 -1.23 16.90
N LYS A 16 -29.82 -2.23 16.03
CA LYS A 16 -30.16 -2.28 14.60
C LYS A 16 -30.67 -0.98 13.94
N GLY A 17 -29.81 -0.33 13.16
CA GLY A 17 -30.22 0.50 12.02
C GLY A 17 -30.46 1.99 12.28
N SER A 18 -30.07 2.53 13.43
CA SER A 18 -30.04 3.99 13.64
C SER A 18 -28.62 4.53 13.39
N GLU A 19 -28.35 4.97 12.15
CA GLU A 19 -27.23 5.87 11.90
C GLU A 19 -27.55 7.23 12.54
N GLY A 20 -26.74 7.69 13.50
CA GLY A 20 -26.63 9.13 13.75
C GLY A 20 -26.55 9.67 15.16
N ASN A 21 -26.44 8.87 16.23
CA ASN A 21 -26.25 9.45 17.57
C ASN A 21 -24.78 9.79 17.81
N SER A 22 -24.47 11.08 18.01
CA SER A 22 -23.12 11.54 18.37
C SER A 22 -22.75 11.03 19.77
N PHE A 23 -21.46 10.75 20.01
CA PHE A 23 -20.93 10.35 21.33
C PHE A 23 -21.44 11.24 22.48
N SER A 24 -21.54 12.55 22.22
CA SER A 24 -22.09 13.56 23.14
C SER A 24 -23.54 13.33 23.56
N GLN A 25 -24.34 12.66 22.74
CA GLN A 25 -25.77 12.38 22.98
C GLN A 25 -25.99 11.05 23.71
N CYS A 26 -25.03 10.12 23.65
CA CYS A 26 -25.13 8.80 24.30
C CYS A 26 -24.47 8.76 25.67
N SER A 27 -23.55 9.68 25.95
CA SER A 27 -22.91 9.79 27.25
C SER A 27 -23.87 10.35 28.31
N PRO A 28 -24.07 9.67 29.46
CA PRO A 28 -24.94 10.16 30.54
C PRO A 28 -24.38 11.42 31.22
N PHE A 29 -23.11 11.73 30.99
CA PHE A 29 -22.38 12.85 31.58
C PHE A 29 -22.71 14.22 30.94
N PHE A 30 -23.34 14.21 29.75
CA PHE A 30 -23.64 15.41 28.98
C PHE A 30 -25.14 15.59 28.75
N ALA A 31 -25.96 14.87 29.52
CA ALA A 31 -27.41 14.89 29.39
C ALA A 31 -27.96 16.32 29.51
N ASN A 32 -28.46 16.83 28.39
CA ASN A 32 -29.15 18.11 28.21
C ASN A 32 -28.27 19.33 28.51
N SER A 33 -27.59 19.81 27.46
CA SER A 33 -26.97 21.14 27.44
C SER A 33 -28.05 22.23 27.49
N ASP A 34 -28.63 22.42 28.68
CA ASP A 34 -29.36 23.62 29.04
C ASP A 34 -28.37 24.79 29.08
N PRO A 35 -28.52 25.81 28.22
CA PRO A 35 -27.55 26.90 28.10
C PRO A 35 -27.41 27.76 29.37
N ASP A 36 -28.34 27.64 30.33
CA ASP A 36 -28.31 28.41 31.59
C ASP A 36 -27.79 27.60 32.80
N MET A 37 -27.38 26.33 32.63
CA MET A 37 -26.86 25.50 33.72
C MET A 37 -25.32 25.39 33.66
N PRO A 38 -24.57 25.75 34.72
CA PRO A 38 -23.11 25.62 34.72
C PRO A 38 -22.70 24.14 34.66
N ALA A 39 -21.72 23.82 33.80
CA ALA A 39 -21.19 22.48 33.62
C ALA A 39 -20.74 21.87 34.95
N VAL A 40 -21.45 20.84 35.42
CA VAL A 40 -21.08 20.10 36.63
C VAL A 40 -19.82 19.28 36.31
N PRO A 41 -18.70 19.47 37.03
CA PRO A 41 -17.49 18.72 36.77
C PRO A 41 -17.69 17.24 37.12
N VAL A 42 -17.61 16.38 36.11
CA VAL A 42 -17.67 14.92 36.28
C VAL A 42 -16.26 14.40 36.58
N PRO A 43 -16.07 13.56 37.62
CA PRO A 43 -14.79 12.95 37.90
C PRO A 43 -14.28 12.11 36.72
N ALA A 44 -13.03 12.32 36.32
CA ALA A 44 -12.41 11.63 35.18
C ALA A 44 -12.44 10.09 35.31
N ALA A 45 -12.38 9.56 36.53
CA ALA A 45 -12.48 8.13 36.80
C ALA A 45 -13.84 7.54 36.35
N GLN A 46 -14.95 8.26 36.56
CA GLN A 46 -16.27 7.79 36.14
C GLN A 46 -16.42 7.78 34.62
N VAL A 47 -15.82 8.75 33.94
CA VAL A 47 -15.78 8.80 32.47
C VAL A 47 -14.94 7.65 31.91
N HIS A 48 -13.79 7.38 32.54
CA HIS A 48 -12.89 6.29 32.15
C HIS A 48 -13.57 4.92 32.30
N ASP A 49 -14.21 4.66 33.43
CA ASP A 49 -14.86 3.37 33.70
C ASP A 49 -16.04 3.14 32.75
N TRP A 50 -16.83 4.18 32.47
CA TRP A 50 -17.92 4.11 31.50
C TRP A 50 -17.41 3.85 30.07
N LEU A 51 -16.28 4.46 29.68
CA LEU A 51 -15.66 4.21 28.38
C LEU A 51 -15.18 2.76 28.24
N LEU A 52 -14.50 2.24 29.26
CA LEU A 52 -14.03 0.84 29.26
C LEU A 52 -15.18 -0.14 29.12
N GLN A 53 -16.29 0.10 29.82
CA GLN A 53 -17.47 -0.78 29.76
C GLN A 53 -18.12 -0.78 28.37
N ASN A 54 -18.19 0.38 27.70
CA ASN A 54 -18.75 0.46 26.35
C ASN A 54 -17.84 -0.16 25.28
N VAL A 55 -16.52 -0.02 25.42
CA VAL A 55 -15.55 -0.70 24.52
C VAL A 55 -15.66 -2.22 24.67
N ALA A 56 -15.75 -2.73 25.90
CA ALA A 56 -15.93 -4.15 26.15
C ALA A 56 -17.23 -4.69 25.52
N ALA A 57 -18.36 -4.00 25.72
CA ALA A 57 -19.65 -4.37 25.13
C ALA A 57 -19.62 -4.35 23.58
N ALA A 58 -18.93 -3.37 22.97
CA ALA A 58 -18.78 -3.30 21.52
C ALA A 58 -17.94 -4.47 20.97
N LEU A 59 -16.89 -4.89 21.68
CA LEU A 59 -16.07 -6.03 21.30
C LEU A 59 -16.84 -7.36 21.40
N GLU A 60 -17.66 -7.53 22.43
CA GLU A 60 -18.55 -8.70 22.55
C GLU A 60 -19.58 -8.76 21.41
N TYR A 61 -20.19 -7.63 21.05
CA TYR A 61 -21.13 -7.55 19.92
C TYR A 61 -20.49 -7.91 18.58
N ILE A 62 -19.25 -7.46 18.34
CA ILE A 62 -18.50 -7.80 17.12
C ILE A 62 -18.20 -9.30 17.10
N SER A 63 -17.83 -9.88 18.24
CA SER A 63 -17.56 -11.32 18.40
C SER A 63 -18.79 -12.19 18.12
N GLU A 64 -19.97 -11.80 18.61
CA GLU A 64 -21.24 -12.49 18.36
C GLU A 64 -21.67 -12.45 16.89
N ARG A 65 -21.42 -11.33 16.18
CA ARG A 65 -21.68 -11.26 14.73
C ARG A 65 -20.74 -12.15 13.91
N THR A 66 -19.51 -12.34 14.37
CA THR A 66 -18.56 -13.23 13.69
C THR A 66 -18.89 -14.70 13.90
N SER A 67 -19.41 -15.09 15.07
CA SER A 67 -19.81 -16.48 15.37
C SER A 67 -21.17 -16.87 14.77
N SER A 68 -22.12 -15.93 14.67
CA SER A 68 -23.46 -16.17 14.08
C SER A 68 -23.43 -16.50 12.59
N LYS A 69 -22.29 -16.34 11.91
CA LYS A 69 -22.11 -16.68 10.50
C LYS A 69 -21.69 -18.13 10.26
N GLU A 70 -21.44 -18.91 11.32
CA GLU A 70 -20.96 -20.30 11.25
C GLU A 70 -22.07 -21.35 11.45
N ASN A 71 -23.27 -20.96 11.90
CA ASN A 71 -24.37 -21.91 12.12
C ASN A 71 -25.54 -21.72 11.14
N GLY A 72 -25.42 -22.35 9.97
CA GLY A 72 -26.53 -22.68 9.07
C GLY A 72 -26.86 -24.18 9.12
N PRO A 73 -28.10 -24.63 8.85
CA PRO A 73 -28.60 -25.91 9.29
C PRO A 73 -28.02 -27.11 8.54
N ALA A 74 -27.88 -28.22 9.26
CA ALA A 74 -27.42 -29.51 8.77
C ALA A 74 -28.31 -30.06 7.64
N SER A 75 -27.71 -30.41 6.50
CA SER A 75 -28.29 -31.31 5.52
C SER A 75 -27.43 -32.57 5.42
N ALA A 76 -28.03 -33.70 5.74
CA ALA A 76 -27.47 -35.03 5.64
C ALA A 76 -27.20 -35.44 4.18
N SER A 77 -25.99 -35.97 3.94
CA SER A 77 -25.78 -37.19 3.13
C SER A 77 -24.29 -37.55 3.17
N ASP A 78 -23.99 -38.69 3.77
CA ASP A 78 -22.75 -39.45 3.57
C ASP A 78 -22.51 -39.70 2.07
N GLN A 79 -21.28 -39.49 1.60
CA GLN A 79 -20.62 -40.44 0.73
C GLN A 79 -19.10 -40.24 0.68
N ASP A 80 -18.43 -41.38 0.72
CA ASP A 80 -17.02 -41.70 0.94
C ASP A 80 -15.94 -40.88 0.23
N VAL A 81 -14.80 -40.82 0.93
CA VAL A 81 -13.48 -40.35 0.49
C VAL A 81 -12.90 -41.29 -0.56
N ALA A 82 -12.51 -40.73 -1.71
CA ALA A 82 -11.47 -41.29 -2.56
C ALA A 82 -10.50 -40.20 -2.99
N MET A 83 -9.21 -40.43 -2.72
CA MET A 83 -8.08 -39.60 -3.08
C MET A 83 -7.86 -39.61 -4.60
N THR A 84 -7.62 -38.45 -5.22
CA THR A 84 -6.76 -38.32 -6.41
C THR A 84 -6.34 -36.87 -6.64
N ASP A 85 -5.13 -36.77 -7.16
CA ASP A 85 -4.29 -35.59 -7.32
C ASP A 85 -4.70 -34.68 -8.49
N ALA A 86 -4.15 -33.46 -8.47
CA ALA A 86 -4.01 -32.47 -9.56
C ALA A 86 -5.17 -31.51 -9.92
N SER A 87 -4.82 -30.22 -9.86
CA SER A 87 -5.20 -29.10 -10.76
C SER A 87 -6.16 -28.02 -10.25
N THR A 88 -5.73 -26.76 -10.49
CA THR A 88 -6.47 -25.49 -10.52
C THR A 88 -6.91 -24.85 -9.19
N VAL A 89 -6.12 -23.87 -8.72
CA VAL A 89 -6.53 -22.91 -7.69
C VAL A 89 -7.55 -21.95 -8.32
N SER A 90 -8.83 -22.22 -8.11
CA SER A 90 -9.92 -21.28 -8.41
C SER A 90 -10.02 -20.25 -7.28
N VAL A 91 -9.76 -18.98 -7.62
CA VAL A 91 -9.92 -17.84 -6.71
C VAL A 91 -11.39 -17.67 -6.38
N LYS A 92 -11.81 -18.09 -5.17
CA LYS A 92 -13.16 -17.83 -4.66
C LYS A 92 -13.31 -16.37 -4.26
N VAL A 93 -13.97 -15.59 -5.11
CA VAL A 93 -14.45 -14.24 -4.82
C VAL A 93 -15.70 -14.34 -3.96
N SER A 94 -15.65 -13.84 -2.72
CA SER A 94 -16.84 -13.67 -1.89
C SER A 94 -17.66 -12.47 -2.36
N THR A 95 -18.94 -12.70 -2.63
CA THR A 95 -19.88 -11.70 -3.16
C THR A 95 -20.52 -10.89 -2.04
N GLY A 96 -20.03 -9.66 -1.83
CA GLY A 96 -20.65 -8.64 -0.97
C GLY A 96 -20.87 -7.34 -1.73
N THR A 97 -22.13 -6.91 -1.86
CA THR A 97 -22.66 -5.86 -2.75
C THR A 97 -22.27 -4.40 -2.41
N ARG A 98 -21.18 -4.19 -1.67
CA ARG A 98 -20.57 -2.88 -1.35
C ARG A 98 -19.15 -3.06 -0.78
N GLY A 99 -18.46 -4.13 -1.18
CA GLY A 99 -17.19 -4.55 -0.62
C GLY A 99 -15.99 -3.97 -1.35
N ALA A 100 -14.89 -3.75 -0.62
CA ALA A 100 -13.57 -3.55 -1.22
C ALA A 100 -13.20 -4.78 -2.07
N SER A 101 -12.43 -4.58 -3.13
CA SER A 101 -11.83 -5.69 -3.87
C SER A 101 -10.62 -6.24 -3.12
N PHE A 102 -10.57 -7.54 -2.90
CA PHE A 102 -9.48 -8.22 -2.19
C PHE A 102 -8.59 -8.96 -3.20
N ILE A 103 -7.29 -8.86 -2.98
CA ILE A 103 -6.25 -9.63 -3.66
C ILE A 103 -5.40 -10.21 -2.55
N GLU A 104 -5.46 -11.51 -2.37
CA GLU A 104 -4.84 -12.17 -1.23
C GLU A 104 -4.11 -13.45 -1.64
N GLY A 105 -2.97 -13.72 -0.99
CA GLY A 105 -2.28 -15.00 -1.12
C GLY A 105 -1.59 -15.22 -2.47
N ILE A 106 -1.34 -14.15 -3.23
CA ILE A 106 -0.61 -14.25 -4.49
C ILE A 106 0.85 -14.56 -4.18
N SER A 107 1.34 -15.68 -4.70
CA SER A 107 2.71 -16.15 -4.47
C SER A 107 3.35 -16.56 -5.78
N LYS A 108 4.62 -16.18 -6.00
CA LYS A 108 5.45 -16.57 -7.16
C LYS A 108 4.77 -16.40 -8.51
N SER A 109 3.92 -15.39 -8.61
CA SER A 109 3.11 -15.12 -9.80
C SER A 109 2.92 -13.62 -9.97
N SER A 110 2.49 -13.24 -11.17
CA SER A 110 2.14 -11.85 -11.44
C SER A 110 0.64 -11.74 -11.61
N TYR A 111 0.07 -10.68 -11.06
CA TYR A 111 -1.37 -10.47 -11.03
C TYR A 111 -1.72 -9.04 -11.42
N ALA A 112 -2.70 -8.86 -12.28
CA ALA A 112 -3.12 -7.55 -12.73
C ALA A 112 -4.63 -7.36 -12.63
N LYS A 113 -5.07 -6.13 -12.31
CA LYS A 113 -6.46 -5.70 -12.36
C LYS A 113 -6.59 -4.33 -13.01
N HIS A 114 -7.62 -4.21 -13.84
CA HIS A 114 -8.06 -2.98 -14.47
C HIS A 114 -9.25 -2.35 -13.74
N ALA A 115 -9.60 -1.12 -14.12
CA ALA A 115 -10.77 -0.43 -13.58
C ALA A 115 -12.07 -1.24 -13.74
N SER A 116 -12.20 -1.99 -14.83
CA SER A 116 -13.32 -2.91 -15.13
C SER A 116 -13.42 -4.08 -14.14
N ASP A 117 -12.31 -4.54 -13.57
CA ASP A 117 -12.23 -5.72 -12.69
C ASP A 117 -12.53 -5.40 -11.22
N ILE A 118 -12.53 -4.13 -10.87
CA ILE A 118 -12.61 -3.68 -9.48
C ILE A 118 -14.07 -3.40 -9.13
N LYS A 119 -14.61 -4.21 -8.23
CA LYS A 119 -15.91 -3.97 -7.62
C LYS A 119 -15.73 -2.92 -6.54
N GLY A 120 -16.35 -1.77 -6.72
CA GLY A 120 -16.26 -0.64 -5.79
C GLY A 120 -15.05 0.26 -6.05
N SER A 121 -14.70 1.09 -5.07
CA SER A 121 -13.65 2.10 -5.19
C SER A 121 -12.52 1.90 -4.19
N SER A 122 -12.33 0.68 -3.68
CA SER A 122 -11.27 0.38 -2.72
C SER A 122 -10.71 -1.01 -2.92
N VAL A 123 -9.42 -1.14 -2.64
CA VAL A 123 -8.65 -2.36 -2.86
C VAL A 123 -7.83 -2.71 -1.63
N LYS A 124 -7.73 -4.00 -1.33
CA LYS A 124 -6.84 -4.54 -0.32
C LYS A 124 -5.97 -5.64 -0.92
N VAL A 125 -4.65 -5.43 -0.87
CA VAL A 125 -3.62 -6.40 -1.24
C VAL A 125 -3.07 -6.99 0.06
N LEU A 126 -3.28 -8.28 0.29
CA LEU A 126 -3.01 -8.94 1.56
C LEU A 126 -2.09 -10.15 1.33
N ASN A 127 -1.11 -10.37 2.20
CA ASN A 127 -0.36 -11.63 2.30
C ASN A 127 0.18 -12.12 0.94
N CYS A 128 0.76 -11.22 0.14
CA CYS A 128 1.32 -11.54 -1.17
C CYS A 128 2.84 -11.61 -1.10
N HIS A 129 3.42 -12.65 -1.70
CA HIS A 129 4.84 -13.00 -1.51
C HIS A 129 5.52 -13.27 -2.84
N GLU A 130 6.76 -12.80 -3.04
CA GLU A 130 7.55 -13.10 -4.25
C GLU A 130 6.79 -12.80 -5.57
N SER A 131 6.00 -11.72 -5.62
CA SER A 131 5.02 -11.49 -6.69
C SER A 131 5.07 -10.07 -7.23
N ALA A 132 4.58 -9.88 -8.45
CA ALA A 132 4.36 -8.57 -9.05
C ALA A 132 2.87 -8.31 -9.22
N ILE A 133 2.34 -7.27 -8.58
CA ILE A 133 0.92 -6.96 -8.53
C ILE A 133 0.67 -5.60 -9.15
N TYR A 134 -0.22 -5.54 -10.13
CA TYR A 134 -0.55 -4.34 -10.89
C TYR A 134 -2.03 -4.02 -10.74
N ILE A 135 -2.35 -2.82 -10.25
CA ILE A 135 -3.72 -2.40 -10.02
C ILE A 135 -3.91 -1.07 -10.73
N LEU A 136 -4.26 -1.14 -12.02
CA LEU A 136 -4.28 0.00 -12.94
C LEU A 136 -5.69 0.58 -13.02
N ALA A 137 -6.10 1.25 -11.93
CA ALA A 137 -7.47 1.75 -11.77
C ALA A 137 -7.54 2.99 -10.88
N PRO A 138 -8.61 3.81 -11.01
CA PRO A 138 -8.91 4.88 -10.07
C PRO A 138 -9.50 4.29 -8.78
N LEU A 139 -8.90 4.64 -7.64
CA LEU A 139 -9.29 4.15 -6.33
C LEU A 139 -9.55 5.30 -5.37
N ARG A 140 -10.46 5.11 -4.41
CA ARG A 140 -10.60 6.01 -3.25
C ARG A 140 -9.62 5.61 -2.15
N TYR A 141 -9.51 4.32 -1.86
CA TYR A 141 -8.65 3.79 -0.81
C TYR A 141 -7.91 2.54 -1.29
N ALA A 142 -6.64 2.41 -0.91
CA ALA A 142 -5.87 1.19 -1.11
C ALA A 142 -5.18 0.78 0.19
N THR A 143 -5.12 -0.52 0.46
CA THR A 143 -4.37 -1.07 1.59
C THR A 143 -3.45 -2.18 1.09
N VAL A 144 -2.20 -2.13 1.49
CA VAL A 144 -1.21 -3.19 1.27
C VAL A 144 -0.79 -3.69 2.63
N TYR A 145 -0.96 -4.98 2.89
CA TYR A 145 -0.75 -5.56 4.21
C TYR A 145 -0.04 -6.92 4.10
N GLY A 146 0.95 -7.15 4.95
CA GLY A 146 1.56 -8.48 5.10
C GLY A 146 2.28 -8.98 3.84
N CYS A 147 2.68 -8.09 2.94
CA CYS A 147 3.33 -8.49 1.68
C CYS A 147 4.85 -8.57 1.86
N SER A 148 5.50 -9.53 1.22
CA SER A 148 6.95 -9.67 1.28
C SER A 148 7.55 -9.93 -0.10
N ASP A 149 8.75 -9.39 -0.35
CA ASP A 149 9.48 -9.68 -1.59
C ASP A 149 8.64 -9.38 -2.86
N ALA A 150 7.84 -8.31 -2.82
CA ALA A 150 6.83 -8.03 -3.85
C ALA A 150 7.03 -6.67 -4.52
N THR A 151 6.60 -6.54 -5.76
CA THR A 151 6.46 -5.24 -6.45
C THR A 151 4.98 -4.95 -6.63
N ILE A 152 4.49 -3.85 -6.08
CA ILE A 152 3.07 -3.51 -6.06
C ILE A 152 2.91 -2.14 -6.71
N VAL A 153 2.29 -2.13 -7.88
CA VAL A 153 1.93 -0.93 -8.64
C VAL A 153 0.46 -0.63 -8.40
N LEU A 154 0.18 0.54 -7.83
CA LEU A 154 -1.16 1.05 -7.62
C LEU A 154 -1.41 2.23 -8.56
N GLY A 155 -2.62 2.26 -9.13
CA GLY A 155 -3.14 3.38 -9.88
C GLY A 155 -3.41 4.60 -9.00
N ALA A 156 -4.21 5.53 -9.51
CA ALA A 156 -4.47 6.79 -8.83
C ALA A 156 -5.39 6.59 -7.61
N VAL A 157 -4.93 6.97 -6.40
CA VAL A 157 -5.69 6.83 -5.14
C VAL A 157 -6.09 8.18 -4.53
N GLY A 158 -7.36 8.55 -4.62
CA GLY A 158 -7.85 9.88 -4.28
C GLY A 158 -7.92 10.26 -2.81
N LYS A 159 -8.03 9.31 -1.87
CA LYS A 159 -8.17 9.63 -0.44
C LYS A 159 -6.99 9.23 0.43
N ALA A 160 -6.64 7.95 0.47
CA ALA A 160 -5.56 7.45 1.30
C ALA A 160 -5.08 6.05 0.87
N VAL A 161 -3.77 5.86 0.95
CA VAL A 161 -3.11 4.56 0.85
C VAL A 161 -2.54 4.19 2.22
N ARG A 162 -2.67 2.93 2.61
CA ARG A 162 -2.05 2.41 3.83
C ARG A 162 -1.18 1.21 3.50
N VAL A 163 0.08 1.23 3.93
CA VAL A 163 1.02 0.13 3.75
C VAL A 163 1.47 -0.32 5.13
N GLU A 164 1.21 -1.58 5.48
CA GLU A 164 1.39 -2.11 6.83
C GLU A 164 2.07 -3.48 6.80
N HIS A 165 2.99 -3.74 7.73
CA HIS A 165 3.59 -5.07 7.92
C HIS A 165 4.20 -5.66 6.64
N CYS A 166 4.93 -4.85 5.86
CA CYS A 166 5.54 -5.27 4.60
C CYS A 166 7.07 -5.34 4.69
N GLU A 167 7.68 -6.31 3.99
CA GLU A 167 9.13 -6.55 4.04
C GLU A 167 9.72 -6.71 2.63
N ARG A 168 10.78 -5.95 2.29
CA ARG A 168 11.41 -5.98 0.95
C ARG A 168 10.38 -5.79 -0.19
N VAL A 169 9.47 -4.84 -0.02
CA VAL A 169 8.43 -4.52 -1.00
C VAL A 169 8.74 -3.20 -1.70
N HIS A 170 8.55 -3.18 -3.02
CA HIS A 170 8.52 -1.95 -3.82
C HIS A 170 7.08 -1.53 -4.04
N VAL A 171 6.68 -0.38 -3.50
CA VAL A 171 5.33 0.17 -3.70
C VAL A 171 5.42 1.40 -4.59
N ILE A 172 4.74 1.37 -5.73
CA ILE A 172 4.69 2.48 -6.68
C ILE A 172 3.25 3.00 -6.71
N VAL A 173 3.02 4.24 -6.27
CA VAL A 173 1.66 4.77 -6.14
C VAL A 173 1.57 6.29 -6.31
N ALA A 174 0.52 6.71 -7.02
CA ALA A 174 0.04 8.08 -7.05
C ALA A 174 -1.14 8.22 -6.09
N ALA A 175 -1.03 9.04 -5.04
CA ALA A 175 -2.07 9.16 -4.02
C ALA A 175 -2.20 10.55 -3.41
N LYS A 176 -3.38 10.89 -2.89
CA LYS A 176 -3.52 12.14 -2.12
C LYS A 176 -2.74 12.11 -0.80
N ARG A 177 -2.77 10.95 -0.12
CA ARG A 177 -2.14 10.70 1.18
C ARG A 177 -1.65 9.25 1.24
N ILE A 178 -0.54 9.02 1.93
CA ILE A 178 -0.04 7.69 2.24
C ILE A 178 0.38 7.60 3.72
N CYS A 179 0.04 6.48 4.35
CA CYS A 179 0.53 6.09 5.67
C CYS A 179 1.29 4.78 5.55
N ILE A 180 2.50 4.74 6.08
CA ILE A 180 3.41 3.59 6.07
C ILE A 180 3.66 3.21 7.53
N ALA A 181 3.45 1.94 7.86
CA ALA A 181 3.69 1.48 9.21
C ALA A 181 4.22 0.05 9.28
N ASN A 182 5.09 -0.20 10.26
CA ASN A 182 5.66 -1.53 10.53
C ASN A 182 6.30 -2.16 9.28
N CYS A 183 6.98 -1.37 8.45
CA CYS A 183 7.60 -1.81 7.21
C CYS A 183 9.12 -1.92 7.33
N ARG A 184 9.71 -2.89 6.63
CA ARG A 184 11.15 -3.15 6.66
C ARG A 184 11.74 -3.28 5.27
N GLU A 185 12.86 -2.58 5.03
CA GLU A 185 13.64 -2.67 3.78
C GLU A 185 12.77 -2.43 2.54
N CYS A 186 11.76 -1.55 2.65
CA CYS A 186 10.82 -1.25 1.57
C CYS A 186 11.20 0.05 0.85
N VAL A 187 10.89 0.10 -0.44
CA VAL A 187 11.12 1.28 -1.29
C VAL A 187 9.77 1.79 -1.80
N PHE A 188 9.52 3.08 -1.61
CA PHE A 188 8.26 3.73 -1.96
C PHE A 188 8.49 4.77 -3.06
N PHE A 189 7.94 4.53 -4.25
CA PHE A 189 7.96 5.49 -5.36
C PHE A 189 6.64 6.26 -5.37
N LEU A 190 6.69 7.51 -4.95
CA LEU A 190 5.50 8.25 -4.50
C LEU A 190 5.23 9.48 -5.39
N GLY A 191 3.96 9.58 -5.81
CA GLY A 191 3.38 10.80 -6.36
C GLY A 191 2.29 11.27 -5.40
N VAL A 192 2.67 12.06 -4.38
CA VAL A 192 1.75 12.37 -3.27
C VAL A 192 1.51 13.86 -3.06
N ASN A 193 0.23 14.26 -2.93
CA ASN A 193 -0.12 15.66 -2.72
C ASN A 193 0.12 16.16 -1.28
N GLN A 194 0.25 15.24 -0.33
CA GLN A 194 0.54 15.53 1.07
C GLN A 194 1.76 14.72 1.53
N GLN A 195 2.42 15.19 2.58
CA GLN A 195 3.57 14.51 3.18
C GLN A 195 3.24 13.05 3.54
N PRO A 196 4.10 12.07 3.18
CA PRO A 196 4.00 10.70 3.65
C PRO A 196 4.05 10.64 5.18
N LEU A 197 3.18 9.83 5.79
CA LEU A 197 3.23 9.56 7.23
C LEU A 197 3.94 8.23 7.46
N ILE A 198 4.94 8.22 8.33
CA ILE A 198 5.66 7.00 8.74
C ILE A 198 5.37 6.78 10.23
N VAL A 199 4.80 5.63 10.58
CA VAL A 199 4.29 5.36 11.94
C VAL A 199 4.72 3.98 12.40
N GLY A 200 5.02 3.82 13.69
CA GLY A 200 5.39 2.52 14.26
C GLY A 200 6.83 2.13 13.94
N ASP A 201 7.10 0.81 13.97
CA ASP A 201 8.46 0.28 13.90
C ASP A 201 8.89 0.05 12.44
N ASN A 202 9.57 1.03 11.87
CA ASN A 202 10.02 1.00 10.48
C ASN A 202 11.54 0.93 10.42
N HIS A 203 12.08 0.15 9.49
CA HIS A 203 13.52 -0.04 9.36
C HIS A 203 13.97 0.03 7.90
N LYS A 204 15.03 0.81 7.62
CA LYS A 204 15.61 0.96 6.26
C LYS A 204 14.57 1.27 5.19
N LEU A 205 13.67 2.20 5.46
CA LEU A 205 12.72 2.66 4.46
C LEU A 205 13.38 3.64 3.49
N GLN A 206 13.02 3.53 2.23
CA GLN A 206 13.45 4.45 1.19
C GLN A 206 12.25 5.08 0.49
N VAL A 207 12.33 6.37 0.18
CA VAL A 207 11.34 7.11 -0.61
C VAL A 207 11.99 7.70 -1.86
N ALA A 208 11.25 7.68 -2.96
CA ALA A 208 11.65 8.18 -4.26
C ALA A 208 10.47 8.89 -4.93
N PRO A 209 10.73 9.77 -5.92
CA PRO A 209 9.66 10.31 -6.73
C PRO A 209 8.98 9.19 -7.53
N TYR A 210 7.71 9.36 -7.85
CA TYR A 210 6.96 8.46 -8.74
C TYR A 210 7.73 8.26 -10.05
N ASN A 211 7.86 7.02 -10.50
CA ASN A 211 8.80 6.63 -11.56
C ASN A 211 8.16 5.82 -12.70
N THR A 212 6.84 5.83 -12.82
CA THR A 212 6.13 5.05 -13.84
C THR A 212 4.97 5.84 -14.45
N PHE A 213 4.33 5.28 -15.46
CA PHE A 213 3.04 5.73 -15.97
C PHE A 213 2.37 4.60 -16.76
N TYR A 214 1.05 4.68 -16.89
CA TYR A 214 0.25 3.86 -17.80
C TYR A 214 -0.71 4.77 -18.57
N ALA A 215 -1.23 4.30 -19.70
CA ALA A 215 -1.95 5.13 -20.67
C ALA A 215 -3.11 5.96 -20.05
N GLN A 216 -3.88 5.37 -19.14
CA GLN A 216 -5.04 5.98 -18.49
C GLN A 216 -4.73 6.76 -17.19
N LEU A 217 -3.45 6.88 -16.81
CA LEU A 217 -3.07 7.44 -15.51
C LEU A 217 -3.58 8.86 -15.28
N GLU A 218 -3.42 9.77 -16.25
CA GLU A 218 -3.89 11.16 -16.12
C GLU A 218 -5.41 11.26 -15.93
N GLU A 219 -6.18 10.44 -16.64
CA GLU A 219 -7.63 10.37 -16.50
C GLU A 219 -8.01 9.90 -15.09
N HIS A 220 -7.41 8.80 -14.63
CA HIS A 220 -7.64 8.27 -13.29
C HIS A 220 -7.23 9.29 -12.20
N MET A 221 -6.14 10.04 -12.40
CA MET A 221 -5.71 11.10 -11.49
C MET A 221 -6.73 12.24 -11.43
N SER A 222 -7.25 12.67 -12.58
CA SER A 222 -8.29 13.70 -12.66
C SER A 222 -9.58 13.26 -11.98
N GLU A 223 -10.01 12.01 -12.18
CA GLU A 223 -11.22 11.44 -11.57
C GLU A 223 -11.15 11.44 -10.04
N VAL A 224 -10.00 11.06 -9.48
CA VAL A 224 -9.82 10.91 -8.03
C VAL A 224 -9.26 12.17 -7.34
N GLY A 225 -8.97 13.21 -8.13
CA GLY A 225 -8.53 14.53 -7.65
C GLY A 225 -7.08 14.60 -7.19
N ILE A 226 -6.18 13.87 -7.86
CA ILE A 226 -4.73 13.95 -7.65
C ILE A 226 -4.16 15.01 -8.58
N VAL A 227 -3.36 15.92 -8.02
CA VAL A 227 -2.76 17.02 -8.77
C VAL A 227 -1.29 16.70 -9.07
N PRO A 228 -0.88 16.47 -10.32
CA PRO A 228 0.50 16.06 -10.65
C PRO A 228 1.55 17.11 -10.30
N THR A 229 1.18 18.40 -10.30
CA THR A 229 2.10 19.51 -10.00
C THR A 229 2.45 19.64 -8.53
N VAL A 230 1.71 18.99 -7.63
CA VAL A 230 1.98 19.01 -6.19
C VAL A 230 2.46 17.64 -5.75
N ASN A 231 3.76 17.52 -5.53
CA ASN A 231 4.39 16.27 -5.10
C ASN A 231 5.29 16.48 -3.87
N ARG A 232 4.86 15.98 -2.70
CA ARG A 232 5.55 16.11 -1.39
C ARG A 232 6.19 14.80 -0.91
N TRP A 233 6.56 13.94 -1.84
CA TRP A 233 7.16 12.64 -1.57
C TRP A 233 8.45 12.71 -0.72
N ASN A 234 9.21 13.81 -0.84
CA ASN A 234 10.50 14.04 -0.18
C ASN A 234 10.38 14.65 1.24
N GLU A 235 9.16 14.84 1.74
CA GLU A 235 8.89 15.40 3.07
C GLU A 235 8.24 14.36 3.99
N PRO A 236 8.82 13.16 4.23
CA PRO A 236 8.20 12.17 5.10
C PRO A 236 8.16 12.66 6.55
N LEU A 237 6.98 12.58 7.17
CA LEU A 237 6.77 12.87 8.59
C LEU A 237 6.75 11.56 9.38
N ALA A 238 7.82 11.31 10.13
CA ALA A 238 7.89 10.21 11.09
C ALA A 238 7.16 10.58 12.39
N LEU A 239 6.16 9.79 12.77
CA LEU A 239 5.48 9.87 14.06
C LEU A 239 6.11 8.84 15.00
N GLY A 240 6.75 9.35 16.07
CA GLY A 240 7.46 8.54 17.06
C GLY A 240 6.63 7.42 17.67
N MET A 241 7.28 6.29 17.97
CA MET A 241 6.73 5.30 18.89
C MET A 241 6.62 5.96 20.27
N VAL A 242 5.41 6.27 20.72
CA VAL A 242 5.17 6.56 22.13
C VAL A 242 5.11 5.20 22.80
N ASP A 243 6.19 4.79 23.46
CA ASP A 243 6.15 3.62 24.34
C ASP A 243 5.14 3.93 25.48
N PRO A 244 4.00 3.23 25.56
CA PRO A 244 3.01 3.47 26.61
C PRO A 244 3.55 3.15 28.01
N HIS A 245 4.63 2.35 28.09
CA HIS A 245 5.29 1.97 29.34
C HIS A 245 6.43 2.91 29.75
N ASP A 246 6.81 3.88 28.91
CA ASP A 246 7.84 4.87 29.24
C ASP A 246 7.24 6.08 29.98
N SER A 247 6.38 5.79 30.96
CA SER A 247 5.71 6.79 31.80
C SER A 247 6.58 7.31 32.96
N LEU A 248 7.88 6.98 33.00
CA LEU A 248 8.80 7.49 34.01
C LEU A 248 10.13 7.82 33.36
N SER A 249 10.28 9.08 32.98
CA SER A 249 11.54 9.75 32.70
C SER A 249 12.56 9.44 33.81
N HIS A 250 13.38 8.41 33.58
CA HIS A 250 14.58 8.16 34.37
C HIS A 250 15.68 9.10 33.87
N PRO A 251 16.40 9.83 34.75
CA PRO A 251 17.42 10.80 34.36
C PRO A 251 18.74 10.16 33.87
N ALA A 252 18.75 8.85 33.61
CA ALA A 252 19.90 8.14 33.04
C ALA A 252 19.61 7.90 31.56
N GLY A 253 20.22 8.73 30.71
CA GLY A 253 19.97 8.82 29.28
C GLY A 253 19.94 7.47 28.57
N VAL A 254 18.75 7.08 28.14
CA VAL A 254 18.52 6.32 26.92
C VAL A 254 17.97 7.33 25.93
N SER A 255 18.71 7.55 24.84
CA SER A 255 18.33 8.48 23.79
C SER A 255 16.91 8.17 23.35
N ASP A 256 16.06 9.19 23.24
CA ASP A 256 14.84 9.14 22.46
C ASP A 256 15.12 8.27 21.22
N VAL A 257 14.48 7.10 21.12
CA VAL A 257 14.57 6.27 19.93
C VAL A 257 13.83 7.04 18.85
N GLN A 258 14.56 7.96 18.21
CA GLN A 258 14.09 8.78 17.11
C GLN A 258 13.52 7.80 16.09
N ALA A 259 12.21 7.89 15.82
CA ALA A 259 11.60 7.07 14.77
C ALA A 259 12.43 7.26 13.49
N GLU A 260 12.96 6.15 12.98
CA GLU A 260 13.80 6.14 11.79
C GLU A 260 12.97 6.69 10.62
N SER A 261 13.27 7.93 10.20
CA SER A 261 12.61 8.52 9.04
C SER A 261 13.08 7.84 7.76
N ALA A 262 12.25 7.81 6.73
CA ALA A 262 12.66 7.21 5.46
C ALA A 262 13.80 8.01 4.81
N THR A 263 14.78 7.28 4.29
CA THR A 263 15.89 7.84 3.52
C THR A 263 15.48 8.06 2.06
N LEU A 264 16.15 8.96 1.36
CA LEU A 264 15.89 9.19 -0.06
C LEU A 264 16.64 8.14 -0.89
N VAL A 265 16.01 7.61 -1.94
CA VAL A 265 16.72 6.77 -2.92
C VAL A 265 17.77 7.63 -3.63
N ASP A 266 18.97 7.09 -3.77
CA ASP A 266 20.06 7.77 -4.49
C ASP A 266 19.66 8.03 -5.96
N PRO A 267 19.85 9.26 -6.48
CA PRO A 267 19.55 9.58 -7.87
C PRO A 267 20.22 8.65 -8.90
N ASP A 268 21.40 8.10 -8.63
CA ASP A 268 22.11 7.17 -9.52
C ASP A 268 21.47 5.78 -9.55
N GLN A 269 20.72 5.41 -8.49
CA GLN A 269 19.97 4.14 -8.40
C GLN A 269 18.53 4.26 -8.92
N PHE A 270 18.05 5.49 -9.15
CA PHE A 270 16.70 5.73 -9.63
C PHE A 270 16.55 5.33 -11.11
N THR A 271 15.56 4.49 -11.38
CA THR A 271 15.20 4.04 -12.73
C THR A 271 13.70 4.12 -12.94
N ASN A 272 13.29 4.39 -14.19
CA ASN A 272 11.87 4.39 -14.53
C ASN A 272 11.36 2.94 -14.54
N PHE A 273 10.23 2.72 -13.89
CA PHE A 273 9.56 1.44 -13.89
C PHE A 273 8.62 1.36 -15.11
N VAL A 274 8.78 0.31 -15.91
CA VAL A 274 7.98 0.09 -17.13
C VAL A 274 6.84 -0.86 -16.81
N ILE A 275 5.61 -0.41 -17.01
CA ILE A 275 4.44 -1.29 -16.93
C ILE A 275 4.38 -2.12 -18.22
N PRO A 276 4.31 -3.47 -18.13
CA PRO A 276 4.26 -4.33 -19.30
C PRO A 276 3.12 -3.98 -20.26
N SER A 277 3.40 -3.99 -21.57
CA SER A 277 2.46 -3.54 -22.60
C SER A 277 1.20 -4.41 -22.72
N TRP A 278 1.27 -5.70 -22.42
CA TRP A 278 0.09 -6.59 -22.41
C TRP A 278 -0.87 -6.29 -21.26
N LEU A 279 -0.41 -5.56 -20.23
CA LEU A 279 -1.26 -5.05 -19.15
C LEU A 279 -1.87 -3.70 -19.50
N VAL A 280 -1.60 -3.14 -20.68
CA VAL A 280 -2.27 -1.93 -21.12
C VAL A 280 -3.37 -2.39 -22.06
N GLU A 281 -4.61 -2.49 -21.57
CA GLU A 281 -5.77 -2.65 -22.46
C GLU A 281 -5.69 -1.60 -23.58
N GLU A 282 -6.10 -1.95 -24.81
CA GLU A 282 -6.16 -1.09 -26.01
C GLU A 282 -7.05 0.18 -25.86
N SER A 283 -7.33 0.58 -24.62
CA SER A 283 -7.83 1.88 -24.26
C SER A 283 -6.88 2.98 -24.73
N THR A 284 -7.47 3.97 -25.39
CA THR A 284 -6.83 5.18 -25.92
C THR A 284 -6.46 6.14 -24.79
N GLY A 285 -5.58 5.73 -23.88
CA GLY A 285 -5.09 6.60 -22.83
C GLY A 285 -4.17 7.70 -23.38
N SER A 286 -4.35 8.93 -22.92
CA SER A 286 -3.60 10.10 -23.40
C SER A 286 -2.20 10.23 -22.77
N THR A 287 -1.90 9.48 -21.71
CA THR A 287 -0.66 9.63 -20.94
C THR A 287 0.52 9.05 -21.71
N LYS A 288 1.49 9.89 -22.10
CA LYS A 288 2.68 9.49 -22.88
C LYS A 288 3.96 9.42 -22.04
N ASP A 289 3.95 10.09 -20.91
CA ASP A 289 5.09 10.24 -20.01
C ASP A 289 4.61 10.35 -18.56
N ASN A 290 5.55 10.32 -17.62
CA ASN A 290 5.25 10.42 -16.21
C ASN A 290 4.72 11.83 -15.87
N PRO A 291 3.47 11.96 -15.39
CA PRO A 291 2.88 13.28 -15.16
C PRO A 291 3.51 14.02 -13.96
N PHE A 292 4.24 13.32 -13.09
CA PHE A 292 4.94 13.95 -11.97
C PHE A 292 6.31 14.46 -12.42
N THR A 293 6.54 15.77 -12.25
CA THR A 293 7.82 16.38 -12.54
C THR A 293 8.89 15.85 -11.58
N LEU A 294 9.96 15.28 -12.15
CA LEU A 294 11.10 14.81 -11.38
C LEU A 294 11.98 15.98 -10.93
N PRO A 295 12.60 15.91 -9.74
CA PRO A 295 13.58 16.91 -9.31
C PRO A 295 14.85 16.88 -10.18
N ASP A 296 15.53 18.03 -10.26
CA ASP A 296 16.71 18.24 -11.10
C ASP A 296 17.82 17.19 -10.88
N ALA A 297 18.06 16.77 -9.63
CA ALA A 297 19.07 15.77 -9.31
C ALA A 297 18.76 14.40 -9.97
N TYR A 298 17.51 13.96 -9.90
CA TYR A 298 17.05 12.70 -10.51
C TYR A 298 17.03 12.81 -12.04
N MET A 299 16.61 13.96 -12.58
CA MET A 299 16.63 14.24 -14.01
C MET A 299 18.05 14.23 -14.60
N ALA A 300 18.99 14.88 -13.93
CA ALA A 300 20.39 14.93 -14.35
C ALA A 300 21.03 13.53 -14.33
N SER A 301 20.77 12.75 -13.28
CA SER A 301 21.22 11.35 -13.19
C SER A 301 20.63 10.50 -14.32
N GLN A 302 19.32 10.57 -14.55
CA GLN A 302 18.65 9.86 -15.65
C GLN A 302 19.25 10.22 -17.02
N HIS A 303 19.48 11.50 -17.28
CA HIS A 303 20.09 11.96 -18.54
C HIS A 303 21.53 11.46 -18.69
N LYS A 304 22.33 11.53 -17.61
CA LYS A 304 23.70 11.01 -17.57
C LYS A 304 23.71 9.50 -17.85
N ASN A 305 22.85 8.73 -17.19
CA ASN A 305 22.74 7.29 -17.39
C ASN A 305 22.29 6.94 -18.82
N HIS A 306 21.34 7.69 -19.38
CA HIS A 306 20.90 7.52 -20.76
C HIS A 306 22.04 7.79 -21.75
N LYS A 307 22.75 8.91 -21.56
CA LYS A 307 23.90 9.27 -22.39
C LYS A 307 25.02 8.24 -22.31
N ASN A 308 25.38 7.80 -21.11
CA ASN A 308 26.37 6.74 -20.92
C ASN A 308 25.98 5.45 -21.65
N LEU A 309 24.68 5.11 -21.62
CA LEU A 309 24.16 3.93 -22.30
C LEU A 309 24.22 4.08 -23.82
N GLU A 310 23.90 5.26 -24.37
CA GLU A 310 24.06 5.58 -25.79
C GLU A 310 25.53 5.51 -26.23
N GLU A 311 26.44 6.08 -25.45
CA GLU A 311 27.88 6.02 -25.69
C GLU A 311 28.38 4.56 -25.70
N ILE A 312 27.97 3.74 -24.71
CA ILE A 312 28.29 2.31 -24.68
C ILE A 312 27.73 1.58 -25.92
N ARG A 313 26.47 1.85 -26.31
CA ARG A 313 25.86 1.26 -27.51
C ARG A 313 26.61 1.65 -28.79
N GLN A 314 27.06 2.91 -28.88
CA GLN A 314 27.83 3.40 -30.00
C GLN A 314 29.21 2.73 -30.05
N LEU A 315 29.92 2.67 -28.93
CA LEU A 315 31.21 1.96 -28.81
C LEU A 315 31.08 0.49 -29.20
N LEU A 316 30.01 -0.19 -28.79
CA LEU A 316 29.74 -1.58 -29.19
C LEU A 316 29.44 -1.73 -30.68
N ARG A 317 28.84 -0.73 -31.32
CA ARG A 317 28.54 -0.74 -32.76
C ARG A 317 29.79 -0.44 -33.60
N GLU A 318 30.63 0.47 -33.13
CA GLU A 318 31.88 0.87 -33.79
C GLU A 318 33.00 -0.15 -33.58
N ALA A 319 32.98 -0.88 -32.46
CA ALA A 319 33.84 -2.02 -32.25
C ALA A 319 33.52 -3.09 -33.28
N SER A 320 34.31 -3.16 -34.36
CA SER A 320 34.25 -4.21 -35.39
C SER A 320 34.73 -5.54 -34.81
N LEU A 321 33.94 -6.11 -33.90
CA LEU A 321 34.22 -7.36 -33.22
C LEU A 321 34.01 -8.53 -34.17
N GLU A 322 34.93 -9.48 -34.15
CA GLU A 322 34.75 -10.78 -34.79
C GLU A 322 33.54 -11.52 -34.19
N GLU A 323 32.89 -12.37 -35.01
CA GLU A 323 31.66 -13.07 -34.63
C GLU A 323 31.82 -14.02 -33.42
N SER A 324 33.03 -14.51 -33.18
CA SER A 324 33.39 -15.28 -31.98
C SER A 324 33.33 -14.42 -30.72
N ARG A 325 33.98 -13.25 -30.74
CA ARG A 325 34.01 -12.31 -29.61
C ARG A 325 32.65 -11.70 -29.32
N LYS A 326 31.83 -11.46 -30.36
CA LYS A 326 30.42 -11.04 -30.18
C LYS A 326 29.62 -12.07 -29.39
N ARG A 327 29.77 -13.36 -29.69
CA ARG A 327 29.11 -14.44 -28.95
C ARG A 327 29.59 -14.54 -27.51
N GLU A 328 30.89 -14.40 -27.26
CA GLU A 328 31.45 -14.37 -25.90
C GLU A 328 30.91 -13.21 -25.08
N LEU A 329 30.91 -12.00 -25.65
CA LEU A 329 30.35 -10.81 -25.00
C LEU A 329 28.85 -10.98 -24.71
N SER A 330 28.06 -11.47 -25.67
CA SER A 330 26.64 -11.73 -25.46
C SER A 330 26.40 -12.75 -24.35
N SER A 331 27.24 -13.79 -24.27
CA SER A 331 27.13 -14.82 -23.23
C SER A 331 27.46 -14.25 -21.84
N ALA A 332 28.52 -13.45 -21.74
CA ALA A 332 28.88 -12.76 -20.51
C ALA A 332 27.78 -11.79 -20.07
N LEU A 333 27.26 -10.97 -20.99
CA LEU A 333 26.14 -10.06 -20.71
C LEU A 333 24.91 -10.81 -20.20
N HIS A 334 24.56 -11.95 -20.79
CA HIS A 334 23.44 -12.76 -20.31
C HIS A 334 23.66 -13.28 -18.90
N VAL A 335 24.87 -13.72 -18.55
CA VAL A 335 25.18 -14.19 -17.18
C VAL A 335 25.06 -13.04 -16.18
N TYR A 336 25.70 -11.90 -16.46
CA TYR A 336 25.63 -10.73 -15.58
C TYR A 336 24.21 -10.18 -15.46
N PHE A 337 23.44 -10.17 -16.56
CA PHE A 337 22.04 -9.76 -16.53
C PHE A 337 21.18 -10.70 -15.68
N LYS A 338 21.40 -12.02 -15.79
CA LYS A 338 20.72 -13.00 -14.96
C LYS A 338 21.04 -12.81 -13.49
N ASP A 339 22.32 -12.67 -13.13
CA ASP A 339 22.73 -12.46 -11.74
C ASP A 339 22.15 -11.16 -11.18
N TRP A 340 22.12 -10.10 -11.99
CA TRP A 340 21.47 -8.85 -11.64
C TRP A 340 19.96 -9.01 -11.41
N LEU A 341 19.24 -9.79 -12.23
CA LEU A 341 17.81 -10.05 -12.05
C LEU A 341 17.49 -10.73 -10.71
N TYR A 342 18.33 -11.66 -10.28
CA TYR A 342 18.16 -12.34 -8.98
C TYR A 342 18.55 -11.42 -7.82
N ALA A 343 19.69 -10.73 -7.91
CA ALA A 343 20.18 -9.85 -6.85
C ALA A 343 19.24 -8.65 -6.59
N SER A 344 18.64 -8.11 -7.65
CA SER A 344 17.67 -6.99 -7.55
C SER A 344 16.24 -7.44 -7.23
N GLY A 345 15.94 -8.73 -7.32
CA GLY A 345 14.58 -9.26 -7.20
C GLY A 345 13.67 -8.96 -8.40
N ASN A 346 14.19 -8.37 -9.48
CA ASN A 346 13.45 -8.07 -10.71
C ASN A 346 13.03 -9.32 -11.49
N ILE A 347 13.61 -10.49 -11.18
CA ILE A 347 13.20 -11.79 -11.72
C ILE A 347 11.68 -12.03 -11.61
N ARG A 348 11.02 -11.46 -10.58
CA ARG A 348 9.58 -11.62 -10.33
C ARG A 348 8.72 -10.98 -11.42
N GLN A 349 9.21 -9.93 -12.08
CA GLN A 349 8.51 -9.29 -13.20
C GLN A 349 8.41 -10.25 -14.40
N LEU A 350 9.35 -11.19 -14.52
CA LEU A 350 9.37 -12.20 -15.59
C LEU A 350 8.41 -13.36 -15.32
N TYR A 351 7.83 -13.49 -14.11
CA TYR A 351 6.81 -14.51 -13.86
C TYR A 351 5.57 -14.33 -14.74
N CYS A 352 5.29 -13.12 -15.23
CA CYS A 352 4.26 -12.89 -16.24
C CYS A 352 4.50 -13.65 -17.55
N LEU A 353 5.76 -13.91 -17.91
CA LEU A 353 6.15 -14.51 -19.20
C LEU A 353 6.24 -16.04 -19.15
N GLN A 354 6.14 -16.65 -17.96
CA GLN A 354 6.22 -18.11 -17.78
C GLN A 354 4.83 -18.78 -17.87
N GLY A 355 3.76 -18.00 -18.03
CA GLY A 355 2.38 -18.49 -18.05
C GLY A 355 1.80 -18.79 -19.44
N ASP A 356 2.59 -18.64 -20.52
CA ASP A 356 2.20 -18.97 -21.90
C ASP A 356 2.76 -20.32 -22.37
#